data_AF-A0A534V9Y9-F1
#
_entry.id   AF-A0A534V9Y9-F1
#
_cell.length_a   1.000
_cell.length_b   1.000
_cell.length_c   1.000
_cell.angle_alpha   90.00
_cell.angle_beta   90.00
_cell.angle_gamma   90.00
#
_symmetry.space_group_name_H-M   'P 1'
#
loop_
_entity.id
_entity.type
_entity.pdbx_description
1 polymer ?
#
loop_
_entity_poly.entity_id
_entity_poly.type
_entity_poly.pdbx_seq_one_letter_code
_entity_poly.pdbx_strand_id
1 'polypeptide(L)'
;MASRVHVGGRVMGAADTWAADAPDTSATSTSDRVHLAQFYGDDAFLVDAVTRFIGAGLGAGEAGVVIATRPHREAVEERLRARGVDVAIAREQGRYLTLDAAETLSQVLIDGWPDAELFETVVGDVIARAAGGHPRVHAFGEMVALLWADGKREATIRLEELWDALADRRSFSLLCGYPIAAFGGEGDGTLFLRVCGEHSEVVPAESYPALASPDERLRVVTHLQQKAQALETEMGQRKEAEAARQKTLRELMTLYAMGRILSAELDLQRLLQTLTDTATQLSGAQFGAFFYNATDDQGGHYLYTLSGASQEAFEQFCTPRNTPLLTATFAGQGVVRLDDVTKDPRYGRNVPHRGTPMGRLPVTSYLAVPVRGRTSEILGGLFLGHPEPGVFTDDAERVVVGLAAQAAIAIQNARLYEAERNARAEAEAGSRAKDEFLAMLGHELRNPLSAVRNAIVTARLDPSRQVSALDIAGRGADQLARLVDDLLDVARITQGRITLRTQRLPIATIVERAVESVRQLIDERAHTISVQLPPHDAHVEG
;
A
#
# COMPACT_ATOMS: atom_id res chain seq x y z
N MET A 1 -91.36 2.28 -18.57
CA MET A 1 -91.23 3.06 -17.33
C MET A 1 -89.77 3.39 -17.13
N ALA A 2 -89.37 4.60 -17.54
CA ALA A 2 -88.06 5.16 -17.27
C ALA A 2 -88.23 6.19 -16.14
N SER A 3 -87.56 6.00 -15.02
CA SER A 3 -87.50 7.01 -13.96
C SER A 3 -86.14 7.68 -13.98
N ARG A 4 -86.20 8.98 -14.26
CA ARG A 4 -85.13 9.98 -14.06
C ARG A 4 -84.82 10.09 -12.56
N VAL A 5 -83.53 10.18 -12.22
CA VAL A 5 -83.08 10.94 -11.05
C VAL A 5 -82.20 12.06 -11.58
N HIS A 6 -82.68 13.28 -11.41
CA HIS A 6 -81.93 14.52 -11.58
C HIS A 6 -80.99 14.66 -10.38
N VAL A 7 -79.68 14.75 -10.61
CA VAL A 7 -78.73 15.30 -9.64
C VAL A 7 -78.24 16.60 -10.25
N GLY A 8 -78.60 17.72 -9.62
CA GLY A 8 -78.22 19.05 -10.04
C GLY A 8 -76.71 19.21 -10.03
N GLY A 9 -76.12 19.47 -11.20
CA GLY A 9 -74.74 19.87 -11.31
C GLY A 9 -74.57 21.26 -10.72
N ARG A 10 -73.87 21.35 -9.59
CA ARG A 10 -73.25 22.59 -9.13
C ARG A 10 -72.04 22.82 -10.05
N VAL A 11 -72.02 23.93 -10.79
CA VAL A 11 -70.82 24.36 -11.51
C VAL A 11 -69.79 24.73 -10.44
N MET A 12 -68.73 23.93 -10.29
CA MET A 12 -67.57 24.27 -9.45
C MET A 12 -66.95 25.55 -10.02
N GLY A 13 -66.86 26.59 -9.19
CA GLY A 13 -66.16 27.82 -9.56
C GLY A 13 -64.64 27.61 -9.51
N ALA A 14 -63.87 28.47 -10.18
CA ALA A 14 -62.40 28.43 -10.15
C ALA A 14 -61.81 28.52 -8.72
N ALA A 15 -62.57 28.96 -7.71
CA ALA A 15 -62.17 28.94 -6.30
C ALA A 15 -62.26 27.52 -5.66
N ASP A 16 -63.17 26.67 -6.13
CA ASP A 16 -63.38 25.31 -5.59
C ASP A 16 -62.23 24.35 -5.99
N THR A 17 -61.51 24.64 -7.08
CA THR A 17 -60.38 23.82 -7.56
C THR A 17 -59.09 24.03 -6.78
N TRP A 18 -58.96 25.12 -6.03
CA TRP A 18 -57.77 25.40 -5.20
C TRP A 18 -57.95 24.98 -3.73
N ALA A 19 -59.19 24.96 -3.24
CA ALA A 19 -59.51 24.66 -1.84
C ALA A 19 -59.30 23.18 -1.46
N ALA A 20 -59.27 22.26 -2.42
CA ALA A 20 -59.12 20.81 -2.17
C ALA A 20 -57.65 20.33 -2.12
N ASP A 21 -56.70 21.10 -2.68
CA ASP A 21 -55.31 20.66 -2.92
C ASP A 21 -54.24 21.57 -2.28
N ALA A 22 -54.64 22.62 -1.56
CA ALA A 22 -53.70 23.42 -0.75
C ALA A 22 -53.03 22.52 0.31
N PRO A 23 -51.76 22.78 0.72
CA PRO A 23 -51.23 22.13 1.92
C PRO A 23 -52.25 22.32 3.05
N ASP A 24 -52.55 21.26 3.77
CA ASP A 24 -53.62 21.22 4.76
C ASP A 24 -53.39 22.27 5.86
N THR A 25 -53.87 23.49 5.64
CA THR A 25 -53.86 24.58 6.63
C THR A 25 -54.95 24.37 7.68
N SER A 26 -55.49 23.14 7.84
CA SER A 26 -56.54 22.85 8.84
C SER A 26 -56.02 22.77 10.28
N ALA A 27 -54.74 23.04 10.53
CA ALA A 27 -54.26 23.36 11.87
C ALA A 27 -54.77 24.75 12.27
N THR A 28 -55.96 24.76 12.88
CA THR A 28 -56.55 25.79 13.75
C THR A 28 -55.58 26.90 14.18
N SER A 29 -55.41 27.91 13.33
CA SER A 29 -54.84 29.20 13.68
C SER A 29 -55.64 30.25 12.93
N THR A 30 -56.48 30.97 13.67
CA THR A 30 -57.18 32.17 13.23
C THR A 30 -56.24 33.38 13.12
N SER A 31 -54.95 33.18 12.80
CA SER A 31 -54.00 34.27 12.56
C SER A 31 -53.98 34.64 11.07
N ASP A 32 -54.23 35.90 10.76
CA ASP A 32 -54.22 36.46 9.40
C ASP A 32 -52.83 36.49 8.73
N ARG A 33 -51.80 35.88 9.34
CA ARG A 33 -50.39 35.90 8.93
C ARG A 33 -49.75 34.54 9.19
N VAL A 34 -49.01 34.03 8.19
CA VAL A 34 -48.25 32.78 8.28
C VAL A 34 -46.92 32.94 7.55
N HIS A 35 -45.82 32.60 8.23
CA HIS A 35 -44.49 32.48 7.64
C HIS A 35 -44.11 30.99 7.59
N LEU A 36 -44.06 30.42 6.39
CA LEU A 36 -43.84 28.98 6.13
C LEU A 36 -42.45 28.72 5.59
N ALA A 37 -41.74 27.74 6.18
CA ALA A 37 -40.53 27.18 5.59
C ALA A 37 -40.88 25.95 4.76
N GLN A 38 -40.65 25.98 3.44
CA GLN A 38 -40.78 24.83 2.55
C GLN A 38 -39.40 24.24 2.28
N PHE A 39 -39.10 23.11 2.91
CA PHE A 39 -37.94 22.31 2.52
C PHE A 39 -38.23 21.57 1.21
N TYR A 40 -37.24 21.37 0.35
CA TYR A 40 -37.39 20.62 -0.88
C TYR A 40 -36.13 19.82 -1.22
N GLY A 41 -36.33 18.61 -1.76
CA GLY A 41 -35.26 17.77 -2.30
C GLY A 41 -35.02 17.97 -3.79
N ASP A 42 -36.04 18.45 -4.51
CA ASP A 42 -36.03 18.70 -5.94
C ASP A 42 -36.86 19.93 -6.32
N ASP A 43 -36.45 20.59 -7.41
CA ASP A 43 -37.05 21.85 -7.88
C ASP A 43 -38.51 21.68 -8.33
N ALA A 44 -38.90 20.50 -8.82
CA ALA A 44 -40.27 20.26 -9.28
C ALA A 44 -41.26 20.26 -8.10
N PHE A 45 -40.85 19.70 -6.96
CA PHE A 45 -41.59 19.76 -5.71
C PHE A 45 -41.73 21.20 -5.18
N LEU A 46 -40.63 21.98 -5.20
CA LEU A 46 -40.67 23.40 -4.84
C LEU A 46 -41.64 24.18 -5.74
N VAL A 47 -41.52 24.04 -7.06
CA VAL A 47 -42.39 24.72 -8.03
C VAL A 47 -43.85 24.37 -7.80
N ASP A 48 -44.18 23.11 -7.47
CA ASP A 48 -45.54 22.73 -7.14
C ASP A 48 -46.06 23.41 -5.87
N ALA A 49 -45.27 23.41 -4.80
CA ALA A 49 -45.60 24.06 -3.53
C ALA A 49 -45.84 25.57 -3.71
N VAL A 50 -44.93 26.26 -4.40
CA VAL A 50 -45.04 27.69 -4.70
C VAL A 50 -46.27 27.98 -5.56
N THR A 51 -46.52 27.15 -6.59
CA THR A 51 -47.70 27.30 -7.45
C THR A 51 -48.99 27.13 -6.66
N ARG A 52 -49.07 26.17 -5.74
CA ARG A 52 -50.25 25.96 -4.89
C ARG A 52 -50.48 27.15 -3.96
N PHE A 53 -49.41 27.62 -3.31
CA PHE A 53 -49.45 28.76 -2.40
C PHE A 53 -49.89 30.06 -3.10
N ILE A 54 -49.21 30.44 -4.19
CA ILE A 54 -49.52 31.66 -4.95
C ILE A 54 -50.84 31.53 -5.72
N GLY A 55 -51.12 30.36 -6.30
CA GLY A 55 -52.33 30.09 -7.07
C GLY A 55 -53.60 30.18 -6.24
N ALA A 56 -53.58 29.72 -4.99
CA ALA A 56 -54.69 29.88 -4.05
C ALA A 56 -55.04 31.36 -3.81
N GLY A 57 -54.04 32.22 -3.56
CA GLY A 57 -54.24 33.66 -3.39
C GLY A 57 -54.78 34.33 -4.65
N LEU A 58 -54.20 34.04 -5.81
CA LEU A 58 -54.68 34.59 -7.09
C LEU A 58 -56.10 34.14 -7.43
N GLY A 59 -56.46 32.88 -7.13
CA GLY A 59 -57.81 32.35 -7.29
C GLY A 59 -58.84 33.03 -6.39
N ALA A 60 -58.43 33.46 -5.19
CA ALA A 60 -59.28 34.14 -4.20
C ALA A 60 -59.48 35.65 -4.43
N GLY A 61 -58.85 36.25 -5.46
CA GLY A 61 -58.92 37.70 -5.69
C GLY A 61 -57.80 38.51 -5.02
N GLU A 62 -56.83 37.83 -4.40
CA GLU A 62 -55.70 38.42 -3.66
C GLU A 62 -54.48 38.62 -4.57
N ALA A 63 -53.37 39.16 -4.04
CA ALA A 63 -52.14 39.39 -4.80
C ALA A 63 -51.05 38.34 -4.49
N GLY A 64 -50.23 38.04 -5.48
CA GLY A 64 -49.08 37.12 -5.41
C GLY A 64 -47.78 37.83 -5.77
N VAL A 65 -46.73 37.65 -4.96
CA VAL A 65 -45.38 38.15 -5.21
C VAL A 65 -44.41 36.98 -5.25
N VAL A 66 -43.63 36.84 -6.30
CA VAL A 66 -42.65 35.75 -6.47
C VAL A 66 -41.26 36.35 -6.65
N ILE A 67 -40.42 36.22 -5.61
CA ILE A 67 -39.02 36.60 -5.62
C ILE A 67 -38.20 35.31 -5.74
N ALA A 68 -37.89 34.92 -6.97
CA ALA A 68 -37.29 33.63 -7.27
C ALA A 68 -36.24 33.73 -8.38
N THR A 69 -35.38 32.73 -8.50
CA THR A 69 -34.45 32.62 -9.61
C THR A 69 -35.21 32.52 -10.94
N ARG A 70 -34.58 32.93 -12.04
CA ARG A 70 -35.20 32.89 -13.37
C ARG A 70 -35.81 31.50 -13.72
N PRO A 71 -35.13 30.36 -13.52
CA PRO A 71 -35.70 29.05 -13.82
C PRO A 71 -36.98 28.75 -13.02
N HIS A 72 -36.99 29.03 -11.71
CA HIS A 72 -38.16 28.81 -10.86
C HIS A 72 -39.33 29.74 -11.22
N ARG A 73 -39.06 31.01 -11.57
CA ARG A 73 -40.12 31.93 -12.02
C ARG A 73 -40.81 31.45 -13.28
N GLU A 74 -40.03 31.05 -14.29
CA GLU A 74 -40.56 30.54 -15.56
C GLU A 74 -41.39 29.27 -15.33
N ALA A 75 -40.90 28.34 -14.49
CA ALA A 75 -41.59 27.09 -14.16
C ALA A 75 -42.89 27.30 -13.35
N VAL A 76 -42.89 28.20 -12.37
CA VAL A 76 -44.09 28.56 -11.58
C VAL A 76 -45.14 29.18 -12.48
N GLU A 77 -44.77 30.11 -13.37
CA GLU A 77 -45.73 30.71 -14.31
C GLU A 77 -46.33 29.69 -15.27
N GLU A 78 -45.51 28.79 -15.82
CA GLU A 78 -46.00 27.71 -16.67
C GLU A 78 -47.02 26.84 -15.93
N ARG A 79 -46.74 26.48 -14.68
CA ARG A 79 -47.63 25.66 -13.86
C ARG A 79 -48.90 26.39 -13.43
N LEU A 80 -48.82 27.69 -13.12
CA LEU A 80 -49.98 28.53 -12.84
C LEU A 80 -50.93 28.60 -14.05
N ARG A 81 -50.38 28.80 -15.26
CA ARG A 81 -51.18 28.78 -16.51
C ARG A 81 -51.82 27.41 -16.74
N ALA A 82 -51.08 26.34 -16.52
CA ALA A 82 -51.60 24.97 -16.64
C ALA A 82 -52.75 24.67 -15.67
N ARG A 83 -52.78 25.32 -14.50
CA ARG A 83 -53.87 25.24 -13.51
C ARG A 83 -54.99 26.26 -13.73
N GLY A 84 -55.00 26.98 -14.85
CA GLY A 84 -56.09 27.88 -15.24
C GLY A 84 -56.00 29.30 -14.68
N VAL A 85 -54.86 29.72 -14.12
CA VAL A 85 -54.63 31.12 -13.74
C VAL A 85 -54.23 31.93 -14.97
N ASP A 86 -54.96 33.00 -15.27
CA ASP A 86 -54.54 33.97 -16.28
C ASP A 86 -53.49 34.94 -15.70
N VAL A 87 -52.23 34.53 -15.82
CA VAL A 87 -51.07 35.28 -15.31
C VAL A 87 -50.92 36.64 -16.01
N ALA A 88 -51.35 36.77 -17.27
CA ALA A 88 -51.24 38.03 -18.01
C ALA A 88 -52.20 39.07 -17.44
N ILE A 89 -53.46 38.70 -17.23
CA ILE A 89 -54.46 39.56 -16.58
C ILE A 89 -54.03 39.91 -15.14
N ALA A 90 -53.53 38.93 -14.38
CA ALA A 90 -53.06 39.17 -13.02
C ALA A 90 -51.90 40.19 -12.98
N ARG A 91 -51.00 40.19 -13.97
CA ARG A 91 -49.92 41.19 -14.09
C ARG A 91 -50.44 42.58 -14.44
N GLU A 92 -51.32 42.69 -15.43
CA GLU A 92 -51.92 43.97 -15.83
C GLU A 92 -52.69 44.63 -14.69
N GLN A 93 -53.35 43.83 -13.85
CA GLN A 93 -54.06 44.28 -12.65
C GLN A 93 -53.14 44.57 -11.46
N GLY A 94 -51.82 44.39 -11.58
CA GLY A 94 -50.87 44.56 -10.48
C GLY A 94 -50.97 43.50 -9.37
N ARG A 95 -51.70 42.40 -9.64
CA ARG A 95 -51.96 41.29 -8.71
C ARG A 95 -50.87 40.23 -8.70
N TYR A 96 -50.07 40.13 -9.76
CA TYR A 96 -48.95 39.20 -9.81
C TYR A 96 -47.66 39.94 -10.12
N LEU A 97 -46.76 40.02 -9.15
CA LEU A 97 -45.46 40.67 -9.26
C LEU A 97 -44.35 39.63 -9.17
N THR A 98 -43.31 39.78 -9.99
CA THR A 98 -42.18 38.84 -10.03
C THR A 98 -40.87 39.61 -9.99
N LEU A 99 -39.93 39.21 -9.12
CA LEU A 99 -38.59 39.78 -9.03
C LEU A 99 -37.54 38.68 -9.14
N ASP A 100 -36.37 39.01 -9.69
CA ASP A 100 -35.24 38.10 -9.67
C ASP A 100 -34.61 38.04 -8.27
N ALA A 101 -34.50 36.85 -7.70
CA ALA A 101 -33.98 36.69 -6.35
C ALA A 101 -32.52 37.14 -6.20
N ALA A 102 -31.66 36.90 -7.19
CA ALA A 102 -30.25 37.28 -7.10
C ALA A 102 -30.07 38.80 -7.22
N GLU A 103 -30.79 39.44 -8.15
CA GLU A 103 -30.77 40.90 -8.28
C GLU A 103 -31.36 41.60 -7.05
N THR A 104 -32.49 41.09 -6.54
CA THR A 104 -33.14 41.65 -5.34
C THR A 104 -32.22 41.54 -4.14
N LEU A 105 -31.61 40.36 -3.94
CA LEU A 105 -30.67 40.13 -2.87
C LEU A 105 -29.46 41.08 -2.98
N SER A 106 -28.91 41.28 -4.17
CA SER A 106 -27.77 42.19 -4.36
C SER A 106 -28.05 43.65 -3.99
N GLN A 107 -29.32 44.08 -4.08
CA GLN A 107 -29.72 45.45 -3.73
C GLN A 107 -29.94 45.66 -2.24
N VAL A 108 -30.11 44.58 -1.46
CA VAL A 108 -30.38 44.65 -0.02
C VAL A 108 -29.18 44.25 0.84
N LEU A 109 -28.06 43.87 0.21
CA LEU A 109 -26.83 43.48 0.91
C LEU A 109 -25.83 44.62 1.00
N ILE A 110 -25.33 44.88 2.21
CA ILE A 110 -24.14 45.72 2.47
C ILE A 110 -23.07 44.83 3.09
N ASP A 111 -21.89 44.76 2.47
CA ASP A 111 -20.78 43.90 2.92
C ASP A 111 -21.18 42.42 3.16
N GLY A 112 -22.14 41.93 2.38
CA GLY A 112 -22.65 40.56 2.48
C GLY A 112 -23.71 40.33 3.58
N TRP A 113 -24.18 41.40 4.24
CA TRP A 113 -25.24 41.36 5.26
C TRP A 113 -26.52 42.05 4.80
N PRO A 114 -27.71 41.48 5.07
CA PRO A 114 -28.98 42.14 4.79
C PRO A 114 -29.15 43.40 5.63
N ASP A 115 -29.33 44.53 4.94
CA ASP A 115 -29.61 45.82 5.55
C ASP A 115 -31.12 46.06 5.67
N ALA A 116 -31.56 46.58 6.81
CA ALA A 116 -32.97 46.74 7.11
C ALA A 116 -33.65 47.86 6.28
N GLU A 117 -32.94 48.96 6.01
CA GLU A 117 -33.50 50.10 5.28
C GLU A 117 -33.60 49.79 3.78
N LEU A 118 -32.56 49.15 3.22
CA LEU A 118 -32.58 48.67 1.84
C LEU A 118 -33.64 47.58 1.65
N PHE A 119 -33.77 46.65 2.59
CA PHE A 119 -34.80 45.61 2.53
C PHE A 119 -36.22 46.19 2.54
N GLU A 120 -36.53 47.13 3.44
CA GLU A 120 -37.83 47.81 3.46
C GLU A 120 -38.08 48.57 2.15
N THR A 121 -37.06 49.23 1.61
CA THR A 121 -37.17 50.00 0.36
C THR A 121 -37.42 49.10 -0.84
N VAL A 122 -36.68 47.99 -0.97
CA VAL A 122 -36.77 47.14 -2.16
C VAL A 122 -37.92 46.15 -2.06
N VAL A 123 -37.98 45.38 -0.96
CA VAL A 123 -38.96 44.30 -0.77
C VAL A 123 -40.25 44.86 -0.19
N GLY A 124 -40.16 45.74 0.81
CA GLY A 124 -41.34 46.36 1.43
C GLY A 124 -42.19 47.16 0.43
N ASP A 125 -41.58 47.93 -0.48
CA ASP A 125 -42.33 48.66 -1.50
C ASP A 125 -43.05 47.75 -2.50
N VAL A 126 -42.45 46.62 -2.86
CA VAL A 126 -43.11 45.61 -3.71
C VAL A 126 -44.34 45.03 -3.02
N ILE A 127 -44.21 44.67 -1.74
CA ILE A 127 -45.34 44.19 -0.93
C ILE A 127 -46.41 45.28 -0.79
N ALA A 128 -46.02 46.55 -0.60
CA ALA A 128 -46.96 47.69 -0.57
C ALA A 128 -47.78 47.80 -1.86
N ARG A 129 -47.09 47.72 -3.00
CA ARG A 129 -47.70 47.84 -4.32
C ARG A 129 -48.68 46.71 -4.59
N ALA A 130 -48.33 45.48 -4.20
CA ALA A 130 -49.23 44.34 -4.29
C ALA A 130 -50.45 44.48 -3.36
N ALA A 131 -50.26 45.04 -2.15
CA ALA A 131 -51.34 45.26 -1.19
C ALA A 131 -52.27 46.44 -1.55
N GLY A 132 -51.79 47.43 -2.30
CA GLY A 132 -52.49 48.69 -2.61
C GLY A 132 -53.84 48.58 -3.34
N GLY A 133 -54.25 47.36 -3.74
CA GLY A 133 -55.56 47.08 -4.32
C GLY A 133 -56.23 45.79 -3.82
N HIS A 134 -55.62 45.07 -2.86
CA HIS A 134 -56.02 43.71 -2.51
C HIS A 134 -55.97 43.45 -0.99
N PRO A 135 -56.88 42.63 -0.45
CA PRO A 135 -57.01 42.43 1.00
C PRO A 135 -55.83 41.69 1.63
N ARG A 136 -55.12 40.83 0.87
CA ARG A 136 -53.95 40.06 1.32
C ARG A 136 -52.94 39.87 0.19
N VAL A 137 -51.69 39.62 0.58
CA VAL A 137 -50.58 39.30 -0.33
C VAL A 137 -49.99 37.94 0.05
N HIS A 138 -49.70 37.10 -0.94
CA HIS A 138 -48.94 35.86 -0.80
C HIS A 138 -47.57 36.06 -1.44
N ALA A 139 -46.51 36.00 -0.65
CA ALA A 139 -45.15 36.21 -1.11
C ALA A 139 -44.34 34.90 -1.06
N PHE A 140 -43.59 34.62 -2.12
CA PHE A 140 -42.56 33.57 -2.11
C PHE A 140 -41.17 34.19 -2.21
N GLY A 141 -40.26 33.77 -1.34
CA GLY A 141 -38.88 34.22 -1.30
C GLY A 141 -37.86 33.09 -1.44
N GLU A 142 -37.02 33.16 -2.46
CA GLU A 142 -35.88 32.24 -2.68
C GLU A 142 -34.53 32.87 -2.28
N MET A 143 -34.50 34.15 -1.91
CA MET A 143 -33.27 34.87 -1.56
C MET A 143 -32.49 34.20 -0.42
N VAL A 144 -33.21 33.56 0.48
CA VAL A 144 -32.66 32.85 1.63
C VAL A 144 -31.89 31.59 1.19
N ALA A 145 -32.41 30.85 0.21
CA ALA A 145 -31.70 29.71 -0.40
C ALA A 145 -30.40 30.15 -1.09
N LEU A 146 -30.39 31.34 -1.71
CA LEU A 146 -29.18 31.87 -2.36
C LEU A 146 -28.11 32.26 -1.34
N LEU A 147 -28.47 32.97 -0.26
CA LEU A 147 -27.53 33.29 0.83
C LEU A 147 -26.95 32.03 1.47
N TRP A 148 -27.79 31.00 1.60
CA TRP A 148 -27.38 29.71 2.13
C TRP A 148 -26.38 29.01 1.20
N ALA A 149 -26.66 28.97 -0.11
CA ALA A 149 -25.76 28.40 -1.12
C ALA A 149 -24.39 29.11 -1.15
N ASP A 150 -24.37 30.42 -0.89
CA ASP A 150 -23.14 31.23 -0.74
C ASP A 150 -22.40 30.99 0.59
N GLY A 151 -22.90 30.12 1.47
CA GLY A 151 -22.32 29.83 2.78
C GLY A 151 -22.55 30.92 3.84
N LYS A 152 -23.38 31.94 3.55
CA LYS A 152 -23.66 33.08 4.44
C LYS A 152 -24.81 32.75 5.41
N ARG A 153 -24.53 31.82 6.32
CA ARG A 153 -25.51 31.21 7.26
C ARG A 153 -26.14 32.21 8.23
N GLU A 154 -25.35 33.11 8.83
CA GLU A 154 -25.91 34.13 9.75
C GLU A 154 -26.65 35.25 9.00
N ALA A 155 -26.20 35.58 7.78
CA ALA A 155 -26.91 36.53 6.92
C ALA A 155 -28.30 35.98 6.50
N THR A 156 -28.42 34.66 6.34
CA THR A 156 -29.69 33.97 6.08
C THR A 156 -30.68 34.21 7.22
N ILE A 157 -30.27 33.96 8.48
CA ILE A 157 -31.12 34.22 9.65
C ILE A 157 -31.47 35.70 9.75
N ARG A 158 -30.50 36.59 9.51
CA ARG A 158 -30.75 38.03 9.50
C ARG A 158 -31.81 38.44 8.47
N LEU A 159 -31.82 37.81 7.31
CA LEU A 159 -32.85 38.07 6.29
C LEU A 159 -34.24 37.61 6.76
N GLU A 160 -34.33 36.50 7.50
CA GLU A 160 -35.61 36.04 8.07
C GLU A 160 -36.13 36.98 9.15
N GLU A 161 -35.27 37.48 10.04
CA GLU A 161 -35.65 38.51 11.01
C GLU A 161 -36.24 39.78 10.34
N LEU A 162 -35.72 40.14 9.15
CA LEU A 162 -36.25 41.28 8.37
C LEU A 162 -37.60 40.96 7.72
N TRP A 163 -37.80 39.73 7.24
CA TRP A 163 -39.08 39.26 6.75
C TRP A 163 -40.16 39.27 7.84
N ASP A 164 -39.83 38.78 9.03
CA ASP A 164 -40.74 38.78 10.18
C ASP A 164 -41.09 40.21 10.61
N ALA A 165 -40.09 41.09 10.71
CA ALA A 165 -40.32 42.50 11.02
C ALA A 165 -41.22 43.20 9.98
N LEU A 166 -41.12 42.83 8.70
CA LEU A 166 -42.00 43.32 7.65
C LEU A 166 -43.43 42.74 7.79
N ALA A 167 -43.56 41.45 8.09
CA ALA A 167 -44.83 40.75 8.31
C ALA A 167 -45.57 41.27 9.55
N ASP A 168 -44.85 41.76 10.56
CA ASP A 168 -45.44 42.43 11.71
C ASP A 168 -46.11 43.76 11.33
N ARG A 169 -45.51 44.50 10.41
CA ARG A 169 -45.99 45.83 9.98
C ARG A 169 -47.02 45.76 8.86
N ARG A 170 -47.01 44.70 8.05
CA ARG A 170 -47.85 44.55 6.85
C ARG A 170 -48.46 43.14 6.83
N SER A 171 -49.76 43.03 6.56
CA SER A 171 -50.42 41.73 6.53
C SER A 171 -50.18 41.01 5.19
N PHE A 172 -49.26 40.04 5.20
CA PHE A 172 -49.04 39.11 4.10
C PHE A 172 -48.68 37.71 4.64
N SER A 173 -48.79 36.70 3.78
CA SER A 173 -48.30 35.35 4.04
C SER A 173 -47.02 35.11 3.25
N LEU A 174 -46.01 34.50 3.87
CA LEU A 174 -44.69 34.28 3.28
C LEU A 174 -44.38 32.79 3.21
N LEU A 175 -43.85 32.37 2.07
CA LEU A 175 -43.28 31.04 1.84
C LEU A 175 -41.78 31.19 1.51
N CYS A 176 -40.91 30.67 2.37
CA CYS A 176 -39.47 30.63 2.17
C CYS A 176 -39.05 29.22 1.73
N GLY A 177 -38.32 29.13 0.62
CA GLY A 177 -37.87 27.84 0.07
C GLY A 177 -36.46 27.46 0.53
N TYR A 178 -36.28 26.22 0.98
CA TYR A 178 -34.99 25.69 1.47
C TYR A 178 -34.59 24.35 0.84
N PRO A 179 -33.44 24.26 0.14
CA PRO A 179 -32.97 22.98 -0.36
C PRO A 179 -32.49 22.12 0.82
N ILE A 180 -33.14 20.98 1.09
CA ILE A 180 -32.83 20.12 2.25
C ILE A 180 -31.40 19.55 2.19
N ALA A 181 -30.89 19.32 0.97
CA ALA A 181 -29.53 18.86 0.74
C ALA A 181 -28.46 19.86 1.23
N ALA A 182 -28.82 21.13 1.38
CA ALA A 182 -27.91 22.15 1.84
C ALA A 182 -27.65 22.12 3.36
N PHE A 183 -28.34 21.22 4.10
CA PHE A 183 -28.15 20.99 5.55
C PHE A 183 -27.39 19.68 5.86
N GLY A 184 -26.62 19.15 4.90
CA GLY A 184 -25.92 17.88 5.05
C GLY A 184 -24.55 17.95 5.76
N GLY A 185 -24.06 19.14 6.09
CA GLY A 185 -22.74 19.36 6.68
C GLY A 185 -22.68 19.19 8.20
N GLU A 186 -21.46 19.02 8.71
CA GLU A 186 -21.20 18.92 10.14
C GLU A 186 -21.55 20.25 10.84
N GLY A 187 -22.50 20.21 11.78
CA GLY A 187 -23.00 21.39 12.49
C GLY A 187 -24.24 22.08 11.88
N ASP A 188 -24.71 21.64 10.71
CA ASP A 188 -25.87 22.24 10.04
C ASP A 188 -27.19 21.95 10.76
N GLY A 189 -27.24 20.91 11.61
CA GLY A 189 -28.43 20.55 12.39
C GLY A 189 -28.90 21.63 13.37
N THR A 190 -27.98 22.36 14.01
CA THR A 190 -28.33 23.47 14.92
C THR A 190 -28.94 24.64 14.14
N LEU A 191 -28.40 24.93 12.96
CA LEU A 191 -28.91 26.01 12.10
C LEU A 191 -30.25 25.64 11.47
N PHE A 192 -30.42 24.39 11.05
CA PHE A 192 -31.71 23.85 10.61
C PHE A 192 -32.80 24.09 11.66
N LEU A 193 -32.52 23.79 12.94
CA LEU A 193 -33.46 24.03 14.02
C LEU A 193 -33.73 25.52 14.26
N ARG A 194 -32.74 26.40 14.08
CA ARG A 194 -32.92 27.86 14.16
C ARG A 194 -33.82 28.38 13.05
N VAL A 195 -33.57 27.96 11.80
CA VAL A 195 -34.46 28.24 10.66
C VAL A 195 -35.89 27.79 10.96
N CYS A 196 -36.06 26.55 11.44
CA CYS A 196 -37.39 26.04 11.81
C CYS A 196 -38.06 26.87 12.91
N GLY A 197 -37.29 27.50 13.80
CA GLY A 197 -37.79 28.32 14.91
C GLY A 197 -38.24 29.73 14.51
N GLU A 198 -37.66 30.32 13.46
CA GLU A 198 -38.11 31.61 12.91
C GLU A 198 -39.43 31.48 12.12
N HIS A 199 -39.81 30.26 11.72
CA HIS A 199 -41.02 30.03 10.92
C HIS A 199 -42.20 29.57 11.79
N SER A 200 -43.39 30.06 11.47
CA SER A 200 -44.63 29.67 12.15
C SER A 200 -45.04 28.24 11.80
N GLU A 201 -44.68 27.78 10.61
CA GLU A 201 -44.95 26.42 10.12
C GLU A 201 -43.78 25.90 9.27
N VAL A 202 -43.47 24.62 9.42
CA VAL A 202 -42.39 23.95 8.68
C VAL A 202 -42.95 22.82 7.84
N VAL A 203 -42.74 22.90 6.54
CA VAL A 203 -43.16 21.90 5.56
C VAL A 203 -41.95 21.07 5.12
N PRO A 204 -41.95 19.75 5.37
CA PRO A 204 -40.84 18.87 5.00
C PRO A 204 -40.68 18.70 3.48
N ALA A 205 -39.49 18.24 3.08
CA ALA A 205 -39.09 18.03 1.69
C ALA A 205 -39.78 16.88 0.94
N GLU A 206 -40.61 16.09 1.62
CA GLU A 206 -41.36 15.01 0.98
C GLU A 206 -42.86 15.33 1.02
N SER A 207 -43.63 14.70 0.13
CA SER A 207 -45.09 14.83 0.12
C SER A 207 -45.74 14.03 1.28
N TYR A 208 -45.61 14.56 2.49
CA TYR A 208 -46.41 14.20 3.66
C TYR A 208 -47.90 14.64 3.67
N PRO A 209 -48.41 15.52 2.78
CA PRO A 209 -49.81 15.98 2.83
C PRO A 209 -50.90 14.91 2.72
N ALA A 210 -50.55 13.64 2.48
CA ALA A 210 -51.50 12.54 2.40
C ALA A 210 -51.71 11.76 3.72
N LEU A 211 -50.98 12.06 4.80
CA LEU A 211 -51.15 11.37 6.09
C LEU A 211 -52.29 12.04 6.88
N ALA A 212 -53.50 11.52 6.68
CA ALA A 212 -54.74 12.04 7.22
C ALA A 212 -54.87 11.85 8.74
N SER A 213 -54.05 10.99 9.37
CA SER A 213 -54.15 10.69 10.80
C SER A 213 -52.86 10.90 11.59
N PRO A 214 -52.95 11.27 12.90
CA PRO A 214 -51.80 11.31 13.80
C PRO A 214 -51.03 9.97 13.89
N ASP A 215 -51.71 8.83 13.75
CA ASP A 215 -51.07 7.49 13.78
C ASP A 215 -50.14 7.29 12.58
N GLU A 216 -50.55 7.72 11.39
CA GLU A 216 -49.74 7.65 10.18
C GLU A 216 -48.47 8.51 10.28
N ARG A 217 -48.57 9.71 10.87
CA ARG A 217 -47.40 10.56 11.12
C ARG A 217 -46.42 9.90 12.09
N LEU A 218 -46.91 9.30 13.18
CA LEU A 218 -46.07 8.58 14.14
C LEU A 218 -45.37 7.36 13.52
N ARG A 219 -46.05 6.62 12.64
CA ARG A 219 -45.45 5.50 11.91
C ARG A 219 -44.31 5.96 11.02
N VAL A 220 -44.45 7.08 10.32
CA VAL A 220 -43.35 7.59 9.49
C VAL A 220 -42.19 8.09 10.35
N VAL A 221 -42.45 8.78 11.46
CA VAL A 221 -41.39 9.16 12.41
C VAL A 221 -40.64 7.93 12.93
N THR A 222 -41.35 6.87 13.31
CA THR A 222 -40.71 5.61 13.76
C THR A 222 -39.89 4.97 12.63
N HIS A 223 -40.38 5.00 11.39
CA HIS A 223 -39.63 4.50 10.24
C HIS A 223 -38.36 5.33 9.96
N LEU A 224 -38.44 6.65 10.05
CA LEU A 224 -37.29 7.55 9.91
C LEU A 224 -36.26 7.33 11.03
N GLN A 225 -36.71 7.16 12.28
CA GLN A 225 -35.84 6.81 13.41
C GLN A 225 -35.12 5.48 13.18
N GLN A 226 -35.84 4.46 12.69
CA GLN A 226 -35.25 3.17 12.34
C GLN A 226 -34.20 3.29 11.21
N LYS A 227 -34.48 4.07 10.17
CA LYS A 227 -33.53 4.35 9.08
C LYS A 227 -32.29 5.09 9.57
N ALA A 228 -32.45 6.10 10.43
CA ALA A 228 -31.34 6.83 11.03
C ALA A 228 -30.43 5.88 11.83
N GLN A 229 -31.01 5.01 12.67
CA GLN A 229 -30.24 4.02 13.43
C GLN A 229 -29.48 3.03 12.54
N ALA A 230 -30.08 2.60 11.43
CA ALA A 230 -29.44 1.72 10.45
C ALA A 230 -28.26 2.41 9.77
N LEU A 231 -28.42 3.68 9.37
CA LEU A 231 -27.35 4.49 8.78
C LEU A 231 -26.19 4.70 9.75
N GLU A 232 -26.46 5.03 11.02
CA GLU A 232 -25.43 5.18 12.06
C GLU A 232 -24.61 3.89 12.23
N THR A 233 -25.31 2.74 12.21
CA THR A 233 -24.65 1.43 12.31
C THR A 233 -23.77 1.15 11.10
N GLU A 234 -24.25 1.40 9.88
CA GLU A 234 -23.46 1.23 8.66
C GLU A 234 -22.25 2.17 8.63
N MET A 235 -22.42 3.42 9.06
CA MET A 235 -21.32 4.40 9.17
C MET A 235 -20.24 3.93 10.15
N GLY A 236 -20.64 3.36 11.31
CA GLY A 236 -19.72 2.74 12.26
C GLY A 236 -18.91 1.61 11.64
N GLN A 237 -19.59 0.67 10.97
CA GLN A 237 -18.95 -0.45 10.29
C GLN A 237 -18.00 -0.01 9.16
N ARG A 238 -18.40 0.99 8.36
CA ARG A 238 -17.53 1.56 7.30
C ARG A 238 -16.28 2.20 7.89
N LYS A 239 -16.40 2.91 9.00
CA LYS A 239 -15.25 3.55 9.68
C LYS A 239 -14.27 2.52 10.22
N GLU A 240 -14.76 1.44 10.81
CA GLU A 240 -13.94 0.32 11.27
C GLU A 240 -13.25 -0.39 10.10
N ALA A 241 -13.97 -0.66 9.01
CA ALA A 241 -13.41 -1.29 7.82
C ALA A 241 -12.33 -0.42 7.15
N GLU A 242 -12.53 0.90 7.06
CA GLU A 242 -11.52 1.80 6.50
C GLU A 242 -10.28 1.90 7.41
N ALA A 243 -10.46 1.93 8.73
CA ALA A 243 -9.34 1.89 9.67
C ALA A 243 -8.54 0.58 9.55
N ALA A 244 -9.22 -0.56 9.43
CA ALA A 244 -8.57 -1.85 9.18
C ALA A 244 -7.82 -1.87 7.85
N ARG A 245 -8.42 -1.33 6.78
CA ARG A 245 -7.81 -1.25 5.45
C ARG A 245 -6.56 -0.37 5.45
N GLN A 246 -6.61 0.81 6.09
CA GLN A 246 -5.44 1.68 6.24
C GLN A 246 -4.33 1.00 7.04
N LYS A 247 -4.67 0.23 8.07
CA LYS A 247 -3.68 -0.56 8.82
C LYS A 247 -2.96 -1.57 7.92
N THR A 248 -3.71 -2.37 7.16
CA THR A 248 -3.14 -3.36 6.22
C THR A 248 -2.27 -2.71 5.14
N LEU A 249 -2.70 -1.56 4.60
CA LEU A 249 -1.90 -0.83 3.60
C LEU A 249 -0.56 -0.35 4.17
N ARG A 250 -0.53 0.16 5.40
CA ARG A 250 0.73 0.54 6.07
C ARG A 250 1.66 -0.66 6.22
N GLU A 251 1.13 -1.79 6.70
CA GLU A 251 1.90 -3.02 6.89
C GLU A 251 2.52 -3.52 5.56
N LEU A 252 1.75 -3.50 4.46
CA LEU A 252 2.23 -3.88 3.13
C LEU A 252 3.29 -2.92 2.60
N MET A 253 3.12 -1.61 2.77
CA MET A 253 4.10 -0.62 2.31
C MET A 253 5.44 -0.76 3.04
N THR A 254 5.41 -1.01 4.35
CA THR A 254 6.61 -1.26 5.14
C THR A 254 7.36 -2.48 4.62
N LEU A 255 6.66 -3.61 4.42
CA LEU A 255 7.26 -4.83 3.86
C LEU A 255 7.83 -4.62 2.46
N TYR A 256 7.10 -3.92 1.59
CA TYR A 256 7.52 -3.69 0.21
C TYR A 256 8.74 -2.76 0.11
N ALA A 257 8.77 -1.70 0.93
CA ALA A 257 9.93 -0.80 1.02
C ALA A 257 11.19 -1.55 1.46
N MET A 258 11.07 -2.45 2.44
CA MET A 258 12.16 -3.31 2.90
C MET A 258 12.65 -4.27 1.82
N GLY A 259 11.73 -4.95 1.13
CA GLY A 259 12.08 -5.94 0.10
C GLY A 259 12.77 -5.34 -1.13
N ARG A 260 12.41 -4.11 -1.54
CA ARG A 260 13.02 -3.43 -2.69
C ARG A 260 14.48 -3.05 -2.47
N ILE A 261 14.82 -2.57 -1.26
CA ILE A 261 16.19 -2.19 -0.93
C ILE A 261 17.11 -3.42 -0.96
N LEU A 262 16.61 -4.55 -0.47
CA LEU A 262 17.40 -5.77 -0.31
C LEU A 262 17.50 -6.60 -1.60
N SER A 263 16.53 -6.51 -2.51
CA SER A 263 16.53 -7.35 -3.72
C SER A 263 17.47 -6.89 -4.83
N ALA A 264 17.96 -5.64 -4.78
CA ALA A 264 18.81 -5.07 -5.84
C ALA A 264 20.32 -5.21 -5.57
N GLU A 265 20.71 -5.51 -4.34
CA GLU A 265 22.11 -5.65 -3.95
C GLU A 265 22.54 -7.11 -4.03
N LEU A 266 23.59 -7.40 -4.80
CA LEU A 266 24.14 -8.75 -4.97
C LEU A 266 25.37 -8.97 -4.09
N ASP A 267 25.94 -7.89 -3.54
CA ASP A 267 27.03 -7.94 -2.58
C ASP A 267 26.48 -8.15 -1.16
N LEU A 268 26.79 -9.30 -0.56
CA LEU A 268 26.29 -9.69 0.75
C LEU A 268 26.66 -8.68 1.85
N GLN A 269 27.84 -8.07 1.76
CA GLN A 269 28.33 -7.10 2.73
C GLN A 269 27.55 -5.79 2.66
N ARG A 270 27.37 -5.24 1.45
CA ARG A 270 26.57 -4.03 1.24
C ARG A 270 25.10 -4.24 1.60
N LEU A 271 24.57 -5.41 1.29
CA LEU A 271 23.19 -5.76 1.60
C LEU A 271 22.94 -5.74 3.10
N LEU A 272 23.79 -6.44 3.87
CA LEU A 272 23.62 -6.50 5.32
C LEU A 272 23.93 -5.18 6.01
N GLN A 273 24.83 -4.36 5.46
CA GLN A 273 25.08 -3.03 5.99
C GLN A 273 23.83 -2.17 5.84
N THR A 274 23.28 -2.12 4.62
CA THR A 274 22.04 -1.41 4.31
C THR A 274 20.87 -1.88 5.19
N LEU A 275 20.77 -3.19 5.42
CA LEU A 275 19.78 -3.77 6.31
C LEU A 275 19.93 -3.30 7.75
N THR A 276 21.16 -3.31 8.26
CA THR A 276 21.47 -2.89 9.64
C THR A 276 21.13 -1.41 9.82
N ASP A 277 21.53 -0.56 8.88
CA ASP A 277 21.22 0.87 8.89
C ASP A 277 19.72 1.14 8.84
N THR A 278 19.00 0.43 7.97
CA THR A 278 17.54 0.55 7.84
C THR A 278 16.84 0.10 9.12
N ALA A 279 17.28 -1.01 9.72
CA ALA A 279 16.74 -1.50 10.99
C ALA A 279 16.97 -0.52 12.13
N THR A 280 18.17 0.05 12.22
CA THR A 280 18.50 1.07 13.22
C THR A 280 17.61 2.30 13.07
N GLN A 281 17.47 2.81 11.85
CA GLN A 281 16.66 4.00 11.57
C GLN A 281 15.16 3.77 11.85
N LEU A 282 14.58 2.69 11.33
CA LEU A 282 13.13 2.48 11.42
C LEU A 282 12.67 2.05 12.82
N SER A 283 13.57 1.46 13.63
CA SER A 283 13.27 1.07 15.02
C SER A 283 13.49 2.20 16.03
N GLY A 284 14.09 3.32 15.62
CA GLY A 284 14.54 4.37 16.54
C GLY A 284 15.74 3.98 17.38
N ALA A 285 16.45 2.89 17.03
CA ALA A 285 17.67 2.51 17.73
C ALA A 285 18.79 3.53 17.51
N GLN A 286 19.68 3.67 18.49
CA GLN A 286 20.92 4.42 18.30
C GLN A 286 22.03 3.53 17.76
N PHE A 287 21.99 2.24 18.09
CA PHE A 287 22.99 1.26 17.68
C PHE A 287 22.29 0.06 17.04
N GLY A 288 22.86 -0.46 15.96
CA GLY A 288 22.45 -1.73 15.37
C GLY A 288 23.63 -2.58 14.95
N ALA A 289 23.49 -3.90 15.08
CA ALA A 289 24.53 -4.85 14.70
C ALA A 289 23.91 -6.13 14.15
N PHE A 290 24.50 -6.67 13.09
CA PHE A 290 24.18 -8.01 12.59
C PHE A 290 25.35 -8.95 12.84
N PHE A 291 25.04 -10.13 13.36
CA PHE A 291 25.99 -11.20 13.59
C PHE A 291 25.62 -12.44 12.79
N TYR A 292 26.61 -13.03 12.13
CA TYR A 292 26.48 -14.35 11.53
C TYR A 292 26.70 -15.45 12.57
N ASN A 293 25.93 -16.52 12.45
CA ASN A 293 26.24 -17.79 13.10
C ASN A 293 27.24 -18.54 12.21
N ALA A 294 28.42 -18.87 12.73
CA ALA A 294 29.43 -19.59 11.98
C ALA A 294 28.99 -21.03 11.75
N THR A 295 29.30 -21.56 10.57
CA THR A 295 29.07 -22.97 10.20
C THR A 295 30.26 -23.87 10.54
N ASP A 296 31.27 -23.37 11.26
CA ASP A 296 32.44 -24.16 11.65
C ASP A 296 32.18 -25.02 12.91
N ASP A 297 32.95 -26.10 13.06
CA ASP A 297 32.84 -27.04 14.20
C ASP A 297 33.13 -26.39 15.58
N GLN A 298 33.51 -25.10 15.60
CA GLN A 298 33.81 -24.31 16.80
C GLN A 298 32.65 -23.40 17.26
N GLY A 299 31.57 -23.25 16.47
CA GLY A 299 30.33 -22.58 16.89
C GLY A 299 30.50 -21.12 17.28
N GLY A 300 31.29 -20.36 16.51
CA GLY A 300 31.53 -18.93 16.72
C GLY A 300 30.41 -18.02 16.18
N HIS A 301 30.31 -16.80 16.70
CA HIS A 301 29.53 -15.72 16.08
C HIS A 301 30.48 -14.64 15.60
N TYR A 302 30.25 -14.07 14.42
CA TYR A 302 31.09 -13.00 13.88
C TYR A 302 30.25 -11.77 13.60
N LEU A 303 30.67 -10.62 14.15
CA LEU A 303 30.09 -9.33 13.79
C LEU A 303 30.33 -9.11 12.31
N TYR A 304 29.26 -8.83 11.57
CA TYR A 304 29.35 -8.62 10.14
C TYR A 304 29.17 -7.15 9.79
N THR A 305 28.21 -6.48 10.42
CA THR A 305 27.86 -5.08 10.15
C THR A 305 27.45 -4.36 11.42
N LEU A 306 27.69 -3.05 11.45
CA LEU A 306 27.45 -2.17 12.59
C LEU A 306 26.88 -0.85 12.10
N SER A 307 25.94 -0.28 12.86
CA SER A 307 25.33 1.01 12.60
C SER A 307 25.27 1.83 13.89
N GLY A 308 25.54 3.13 13.79
CA GLY A 308 25.50 4.08 14.91
C GLY A 308 26.68 4.02 15.89
N ALA A 309 27.70 3.21 15.63
CA ALA A 309 28.92 3.13 16.44
C ALA A 309 30.15 2.85 15.55
N SER A 310 31.35 3.22 16.01
CA SER A 310 32.60 2.84 15.34
C SER A 310 32.94 1.38 15.62
N GLN A 311 33.63 0.74 14.68
CA GLN A 311 34.09 -0.64 14.84
C GLN A 311 35.00 -0.80 16.07
N GLU A 312 35.88 0.18 16.35
CA GLU A 312 36.74 0.19 17.54
C GLU A 312 35.94 0.23 18.86
N ALA A 313 34.85 1.00 18.91
CA ALA A 313 33.95 1.05 20.07
C ALA A 313 33.21 -0.28 20.28
N PHE A 314 33.09 -1.09 19.23
CA PHE A 314 32.43 -2.39 19.26
C PHE A 314 33.40 -3.57 19.44
N GLU A 315 34.64 -3.48 18.96
CA GLU A 315 35.69 -4.48 19.21
C GLU A 315 36.02 -4.60 20.70
N GLN A 316 35.86 -3.50 21.44
CA GLN A 316 35.92 -3.47 22.91
C GLN A 316 34.70 -4.13 23.59
N PHE A 317 33.63 -4.43 22.84
CA PHE A 317 32.39 -5.05 23.34
C PHE A 317 32.52 -6.57 23.61
N CYS A 318 33.74 -7.12 23.45
CA CYS A 318 34.13 -8.54 23.44
C CYS A 318 33.69 -9.27 22.17
N THR A 319 34.53 -10.18 21.69
CA THR A 319 34.12 -11.23 20.75
C THR A 319 32.86 -11.90 21.30
N PRO A 320 31.78 -12.06 20.49
CA PRO A 320 30.51 -12.62 20.96
C PRO A 320 30.70 -14.09 21.34
N ARG A 321 31.19 -14.33 22.56
CA ARG A 321 31.02 -15.61 23.24
C ARG A 321 29.55 -15.74 23.59
N ASN A 322 29.03 -16.96 23.62
CA ASN A 322 27.64 -17.28 23.98
C ASN A 322 27.28 -16.77 25.40
N THR A 323 26.99 -15.48 25.53
CA THR A 323 26.41 -14.94 26.75
C THR A 323 24.95 -15.37 26.80
N PRO A 324 24.38 -15.65 27.98
CA PRO A 324 23.01 -16.17 28.09
C PRO A 324 21.94 -15.28 27.42
N LEU A 325 22.22 -13.98 27.25
CA LEU A 325 21.32 -13.05 26.58
C LEU A 325 21.36 -13.19 25.05
N LEU A 326 22.55 -13.37 24.45
CA LEU A 326 22.69 -13.56 23.00
C LEU A 326 22.29 -14.97 22.55
N THR A 327 22.45 -15.99 23.41
CA THR A 327 22.15 -17.39 23.08
C THR A 327 20.68 -17.59 22.66
N ALA A 328 19.73 -16.88 23.29
CA ALA A 328 18.30 -17.03 22.96
C ALA A 328 18.02 -16.66 21.49
N THR A 329 18.64 -15.59 20.99
CA THR A 329 18.49 -15.13 19.62
C THR A 329 19.20 -16.08 18.65
N PHE A 330 20.44 -16.48 18.92
CA PHE A 330 21.17 -17.39 18.03
C PHE A 330 20.63 -18.82 18.01
N ALA A 331 20.00 -19.28 19.09
CA ALA A 331 19.31 -20.56 19.15
C ALA A 331 17.90 -20.51 18.52
N GLY A 332 17.44 -19.34 18.06
CA GLY A 332 16.12 -19.18 17.47
C GLY A 332 14.98 -19.38 18.46
N GLN A 333 15.17 -19.08 19.75
CA GLN A 333 14.14 -19.26 20.78
C GLN A 333 13.03 -18.21 20.73
N GLY A 334 13.26 -17.07 20.07
CA GLY A 334 12.27 -16.01 19.89
C GLY A 334 12.89 -14.63 19.78
N VAL A 335 12.04 -13.61 19.70
CA VAL A 335 12.45 -12.21 19.80
C VAL A 335 12.67 -11.85 21.27
N VAL A 336 13.72 -11.09 21.57
CA VAL A 336 13.99 -10.58 22.91
C VAL A 336 13.87 -9.07 22.89
N ARG A 337 12.82 -8.53 23.52
CA ARG A 337 12.59 -7.09 23.70
C ARG A 337 12.62 -6.75 25.18
N LEU A 338 13.50 -5.85 25.56
CA LEU A 338 13.69 -5.42 26.95
C LEU A 338 13.74 -3.90 27.00
N ASP A 339 12.89 -3.32 27.84
CA ASP A 339 12.89 -1.87 28.06
C ASP A 339 14.18 -1.41 28.75
N ASP A 340 14.71 -2.24 29.65
CA ASP A 340 15.96 -2.01 30.36
C ASP A 340 16.72 -3.34 30.55
N VAL A 341 17.70 -3.57 29.67
CA VAL A 341 18.56 -4.75 29.67
C VAL A 341 19.42 -4.84 30.93
N THR A 342 19.72 -3.72 31.58
CA THR A 342 20.57 -3.71 32.79
C THR A 342 19.90 -4.37 33.99
N LYS A 343 18.57 -4.48 33.96
CA LYS A 343 17.75 -5.18 34.95
C LYS A 343 17.57 -6.67 34.65
N ASP A 344 17.94 -7.14 33.46
CA ASP A 344 17.77 -8.54 33.09
C ASP A 344 18.82 -9.42 33.79
N PRO A 345 18.44 -10.52 34.48
CA PRO A 345 19.37 -11.40 35.18
C PRO A 345 20.48 -12.00 34.31
N ARG A 346 20.30 -12.06 32.99
CA ARG A 346 21.25 -12.57 32.00
C ARG A 346 22.31 -11.53 31.64
N TYR A 347 22.05 -10.24 31.87
CA TYR A 347 22.95 -9.15 31.52
C TYR A 347 24.23 -9.15 32.37
N GLY A 348 25.39 -8.90 31.75
CA GLY A 348 26.69 -8.84 32.43
C GLY A 348 27.27 -10.17 32.93
N ARG A 349 26.68 -11.32 32.57
CA ARG A 349 27.20 -12.66 32.90
C ARG A 349 28.19 -13.16 31.83
N ASN A 350 29.42 -12.65 31.84
CA ASN A 350 30.46 -12.95 30.84
C ASN A 350 31.57 -13.86 31.40
N VAL A 351 31.32 -15.16 31.60
CA VAL A 351 32.34 -16.08 32.17
C VAL A 351 33.67 -15.97 31.38
N PRO A 352 34.84 -15.76 32.05
CA PRO A 352 35.09 -15.79 33.50
C PRO A 352 34.95 -14.45 34.26
N HIS A 353 34.59 -13.35 33.59
CA HIS A 353 34.46 -12.01 34.19
C HIS A 353 33.00 -11.69 34.57
N ARG A 354 32.76 -11.20 35.80
CA ARG A 354 31.45 -10.68 36.23
C ARG A 354 31.49 -9.15 36.23
N GLY A 355 30.46 -8.50 35.67
CA GLY A 355 30.28 -7.05 35.66
C GLY A 355 30.41 -6.43 34.25
N THR A 356 30.00 -5.17 34.13
CA THR A 356 30.14 -4.37 32.90
C THR A 356 31.59 -3.92 32.71
N PRO A 357 32.29 -4.36 31.64
CA PRO A 357 33.59 -3.79 31.26
C PRO A 357 33.50 -2.28 31.05
N MET A 358 34.51 -1.53 31.50
CA MET A 358 34.65 -0.10 31.19
C MET A 358 34.83 0.11 29.68
N GLY A 359 34.14 1.11 29.10
CA GLY A 359 34.26 1.48 27.67
C GLY A 359 33.12 1.02 26.75
N ARG A 360 32.02 0.45 27.27
CA ARG A 360 30.91 -0.05 26.45
C ARG A 360 29.98 1.06 25.92
N LEU A 361 29.39 0.81 24.75
CA LEU A 361 28.22 1.53 24.26
C LEU A 361 27.11 1.51 25.33
N PRO A 362 26.52 2.67 25.66
CA PRO A 362 25.44 2.76 26.65
C PRO A 362 24.16 2.16 26.06
N VAL A 363 23.92 0.88 26.30
CA VAL A 363 22.70 0.17 25.86
C VAL A 363 21.83 -0.12 27.07
N THR A 364 20.65 0.49 27.10
CA THR A 364 19.61 0.30 28.13
C THR A 364 18.41 -0.38 27.50
N SER A 365 17.79 0.19 26.46
CA SER A 365 16.75 -0.52 25.70
C SER A 365 17.39 -1.47 24.70
N TYR A 366 16.86 -2.68 24.59
CA TYR A 366 17.43 -3.77 23.81
C TYR A 366 16.37 -4.53 23.02
N LEU A 367 16.61 -4.73 21.73
CA LEU A 367 15.80 -5.56 20.85
C LEU A 367 16.70 -6.49 20.05
N ALA A 368 16.48 -7.79 20.16
CA ALA A 368 17.21 -8.80 19.41
C ALA A 368 16.26 -9.74 18.66
N VAL A 369 16.48 -9.88 17.36
CA VAL A 369 15.63 -10.62 16.44
C VAL A 369 16.46 -11.68 15.70
N PRO A 370 16.06 -12.97 15.72
CA PRO A 370 16.74 -14.02 14.99
C PRO A 370 16.47 -13.91 13.48
N VAL A 371 17.50 -14.16 12.67
CA VAL A 371 17.38 -14.25 11.21
C VAL A 371 17.28 -15.71 10.81
N ARG A 372 16.06 -16.17 10.54
CA ARG A 372 15.74 -17.58 10.29
C ARG A 372 15.71 -17.88 8.79
N GLY A 373 16.50 -18.86 8.37
CA GLY A 373 16.44 -19.43 7.03
C GLY A 373 15.22 -20.33 6.83
N ARG A 374 15.06 -20.88 5.62
CA ARG A 374 13.90 -21.72 5.25
C ARG A 374 13.86 -23.10 5.93
N THR A 375 15.00 -23.64 6.34
CA THR A 375 15.18 -25.03 6.82
C THR A 375 15.40 -25.11 8.33
N SER A 376 14.78 -24.22 9.10
CA SER A 376 15.01 -24.08 10.56
C SER A 376 16.44 -23.71 10.96
N GLU A 377 17.32 -23.41 10.00
CA GLU A 377 18.64 -22.86 10.26
C GLU A 377 18.53 -21.40 10.74
N ILE A 378 19.38 -21.03 11.69
CA ILE A 378 19.52 -19.64 12.14
C ILE A 378 20.77 -19.08 11.48
N LEU A 379 20.57 -18.20 10.50
CA LEU A 379 21.65 -17.58 9.74
C LEU A 379 22.43 -16.57 10.60
N GLY A 380 21.75 -15.96 11.57
CA GLY A 380 22.33 -14.94 12.42
C GLY A 380 21.32 -14.27 13.34
N GLY A 381 21.71 -13.12 13.89
CA GLY A 381 20.85 -12.29 14.73
C GLY A 381 21.07 -10.81 14.45
N LEU A 382 19.97 -10.06 14.45
CA LEU A 382 19.96 -8.61 14.38
C LEU A 382 19.73 -8.04 15.78
N PHE A 383 20.61 -7.16 16.22
CA PHE A 383 20.64 -6.62 17.57
C PHE A 383 20.58 -5.11 17.52
N LEU A 384 19.69 -4.52 18.29
CA LEU A 384 19.42 -3.09 18.34
C LEU A 384 19.50 -2.62 19.79
N GLY A 385 20.08 -1.44 19.97
CA GLY A 385 20.32 -0.85 21.28
C GLY A 385 20.05 0.65 21.31
N HIS A 386 19.60 1.13 22.46
CA HIS A 386 19.42 2.56 22.73
C HIS A 386 19.80 2.90 24.20
N PRO A 387 20.39 4.07 24.50
CA PRO A 387 20.74 4.45 25.88
C PRO A 387 19.56 4.76 26.78
N GLU A 388 18.47 5.26 26.21
CA GLU A 388 17.22 5.48 26.93
C GLU A 388 16.41 4.19 27.06
N PRO A 389 15.73 3.95 28.19
CA PRO A 389 14.88 2.78 28.38
C PRO A 389 13.56 2.88 27.61
N GLY A 390 13.00 1.72 27.23
CA GLY A 390 11.64 1.63 26.67
C GLY A 390 11.44 2.23 25.28
N VAL A 391 12.51 2.35 24.48
CA VAL A 391 12.44 2.92 23.12
C VAL A 391 11.77 1.97 22.12
N PHE A 392 11.95 0.65 22.28
CA PHE A 392 11.40 -0.33 21.36
C PHE A 392 9.94 -0.70 21.69
N THR A 393 9.02 -0.21 20.86
CA THR A 393 7.59 -0.54 20.91
C THR A 393 7.27 -1.83 20.16
N ASP A 394 6.03 -2.32 20.26
CA ASP A 394 5.55 -3.46 19.47
C ASP A 394 5.65 -3.18 17.95
N ASP A 395 5.49 -1.93 17.52
CA ASP A 395 5.65 -1.55 16.11
C ASP A 395 7.13 -1.66 15.67
N ALA A 396 8.08 -1.23 16.50
CA ALA A 396 9.50 -1.41 16.21
C ALA A 396 9.88 -2.89 16.12
N GLU A 397 9.35 -3.72 17.01
CA GLU A 397 9.53 -5.18 16.96
C GLU A 397 9.03 -5.76 15.63
N ARG A 398 7.79 -5.44 15.23
CA ARG A 398 7.19 -5.94 13.98
C ARG A 398 7.99 -5.54 12.74
N VAL A 399 8.48 -4.30 12.69
CA VAL A 399 9.32 -3.78 11.61
C VAL A 399 10.62 -4.59 11.50
N VAL A 400 11.30 -4.82 12.62
CA VAL A 400 12.61 -5.50 12.66
C VAL A 400 12.46 -6.99 12.37
N VAL A 401 11.38 -7.64 12.82
CA VAL A 401 11.02 -9.01 12.43
C VAL A 401 10.81 -9.14 10.93
N GLY A 402 10.12 -8.17 10.31
CA GLY A 402 9.94 -8.12 8.86
C GLY A 402 11.26 -7.98 8.10
N LEU A 403 12.15 -7.09 8.57
CA LEU A 403 13.50 -6.92 8.02
C LEU A 403 14.33 -8.20 8.15
N ALA A 404 14.32 -8.85 9.31
CA ALA A 404 15.04 -10.10 9.53
C ALA A 404 14.58 -11.21 8.57
N ALA A 405 13.27 -11.32 8.30
CA ALA A 405 12.75 -12.28 7.33
C ALA A 405 13.23 -11.98 5.90
N GLN A 406 13.27 -10.70 5.51
CA GLN A 406 13.82 -10.31 4.20
C GLN A 406 15.34 -10.52 4.13
N ALA A 407 16.07 -10.26 5.22
CA ALA A 407 17.50 -10.55 5.36
C ALA A 407 17.79 -12.01 5.01
N ALA A 408 17.00 -12.92 5.59
CA ALA A 408 17.22 -14.35 5.39
C ALA A 408 17.10 -14.76 3.92
N ILE A 409 16.10 -14.23 3.21
CA ILE A 409 15.90 -14.48 1.78
C ILE A 409 17.08 -13.92 0.98
N ALA A 410 17.48 -12.69 1.27
CA ALA A 410 18.58 -12.02 0.60
C ALA A 410 19.94 -12.73 0.80
N ILE A 411 20.28 -13.12 2.03
CA ILE A 411 21.49 -13.88 2.35
C ILE A 411 21.51 -15.19 1.56
N GLN A 412 20.38 -15.89 1.50
CA GLN A 412 20.28 -17.16 0.78
C GLN A 412 20.46 -16.96 -0.73
N ASN A 413 19.88 -15.90 -1.30
CA ASN A 413 20.06 -15.56 -2.71
C ASN A 413 21.52 -15.23 -3.04
N ALA A 414 22.20 -14.44 -2.20
CA ALA A 414 23.61 -14.12 -2.38
C ALA A 414 24.51 -15.37 -2.32
N ARG A 415 24.28 -16.26 -1.33
CA ARG A 415 25.01 -17.54 -1.22
C ARG A 415 24.80 -18.45 -2.43
N LEU A 416 23.57 -18.54 -2.94
CA LEU A 416 23.25 -19.32 -4.13
C LEU A 416 23.97 -18.74 -5.37
N TYR A 417 24.00 -17.42 -5.49
CA TYR A 417 24.68 -16.74 -6.58
C TYR A 417 26.20 -16.97 -6.54
N GLU A 418 26.83 -16.88 -5.37
CA GLU A 418 28.26 -17.17 -5.21
C GLU A 418 28.59 -18.65 -5.51
N ALA A 419 27.77 -19.58 -5.04
CA ALA A 419 27.95 -21.00 -5.32
C ALA A 419 27.86 -21.31 -6.82
N GLU A 420 26.89 -20.72 -7.53
CA GLU A 420 26.76 -20.84 -8.99
C GLU A 420 27.99 -20.27 -9.71
N ARG A 421 28.43 -19.08 -9.30
CA ARG A 421 29.60 -18.41 -9.88
C ARG A 421 30.87 -19.24 -9.72
N ASN A 422 31.09 -19.82 -8.54
CA ASN A 422 32.25 -20.67 -8.25
C ASN A 422 32.20 -21.97 -9.08
N ALA A 423 31.05 -22.66 -9.08
CA ALA A 423 30.87 -23.88 -9.88
C ALA A 423 31.10 -23.62 -11.38
N ARG A 424 30.63 -22.47 -11.88
CA ARG A 424 30.88 -22.04 -13.25
C ARG A 424 32.36 -21.77 -13.52
N ALA A 425 33.04 -21.06 -12.63
CA ALA A 425 34.47 -20.78 -12.77
C ALA A 425 35.31 -22.08 -12.79
N GLU A 426 34.99 -23.04 -11.94
CA GLU A 426 35.62 -24.37 -11.94
C GLU A 426 35.36 -25.14 -13.23
N ALA A 427 34.12 -25.15 -13.73
CA ALA A 427 33.77 -25.79 -14.99
C ALA A 427 34.50 -25.14 -16.18
N GLU A 428 34.58 -23.82 -16.22
CA GLU A 428 35.32 -23.08 -17.26
C GLU A 428 36.82 -23.33 -17.20
N ALA A 429 37.40 -23.43 -16.00
CA ALA A 429 38.81 -23.78 -15.81
C ALA A 429 39.09 -25.21 -16.28
N GLY A 430 38.22 -26.17 -15.92
CA GLY A 430 38.31 -27.55 -16.38
C GLY A 430 38.18 -27.68 -17.91
N SER A 431 37.27 -26.93 -18.53
CA SER A 431 37.15 -26.91 -19.99
C SER A 431 38.39 -26.37 -20.66
N ARG A 432 38.96 -25.27 -20.15
CA ARG A 432 40.22 -24.69 -20.68
C ARG A 432 41.38 -25.67 -20.60
N ALA A 433 41.57 -26.32 -19.44
CA ALA A 433 42.61 -27.33 -19.26
C ALA A 433 42.47 -28.50 -20.24
N LYS A 434 41.24 -28.95 -20.50
CA LYS A 434 40.96 -29.99 -21.50
C LYS A 434 41.34 -29.54 -22.91
N ASP A 435 41.01 -28.32 -23.29
CA ASP A 435 41.30 -27.80 -24.64
C ASP A 435 42.81 -27.61 -24.85
N GLU A 436 43.54 -27.13 -23.83
CA GLU A 436 45.01 -27.06 -23.84
C GLU A 436 45.66 -28.44 -23.95
N PHE A 437 45.16 -29.42 -23.18
CA PHE A 437 45.62 -30.80 -23.26
C PHE A 437 45.40 -31.41 -24.65
N LEU A 438 44.23 -31.20 -25.26
CA LEU A 438 43.92 -31.67 -26.61
C LEU A 438 44.82 -31.02 -27.67
N ALA A 439 45.12 -29.73 -27.53
CA ALA A 439 46.04 -29.02 -28.43
C ALA A 439 47.46 -29.56 -28.31
N MET A 440 47.98 -29.73 -27.08
CA MET A 440 49.29 -30.32 -26.82
C MET A 440 49.39 -31.74 -27.38
N LEU A 441 48.41 -32.60 -27.10
CA LEU A 441 48.37 -33.97 -27.60
C LEU A 441 48.38 -34.02 -29.13
N GLY A 442 47.64 -33.12 -29.79
CA GLY A 442 47.62 -33.00 -31.25
C GLY A 442 48.99 -32.68 -31.85
N HIS A 443 49.82 -31.87 -31.16
CA HIS A 443 51.19 -31.59 -31.56
C HIS A 443 52.13 -32.78 -31.32
N GLU A 444 52.07 -33.37 -30.12
CA GLU A 444 52.93 -34.50 -29.74
C GLU A 444 52.69 -35.74 -30.61
N LEU A 445 51.46 -35.98 -31.09
CA LEU A 445 51.16 -37.05 -32.04
C LEU A 445 51.59 -36.72 -33.47
N ARG A 446 51.47 -35.46 -33.91
CA ARG A 446 51.85 -35.06 -35.28
C ARG A 446 53.34 -35.19 -35.54
N ASN A 447 54.19 -34.92 -34.57
CA ASN A 447 55.63 -34.94 -34.70
C ASN A 447 56.19 -36.32 -35.12
N PRO A 448 55.97 -37.41 -34.35
CA PRO A 448 56.42 -38.75 -34.73
C PRO A 448 55.70 -39.25 -35.97
N LEU A 449 54.41 -38.94 -36.16
CA LEU A 449 53.68 -39.31 -37.38
C LEU A 449 54.31 -38.68 -38.64
N SER A 450 54.74 -37.42 -38.55
CA SER A 450 55.44 -36.73 -39.64
C SER A 450 56.80 -37.35 -39.91
N ALA A 451 57.54 -37.75 -38.86
CA ALA A 451 58.81 -38.46 -39.00
C ALA A 451 58.62 -39.81 -39.71
N VAL A 452 57.63 -40.61 -39.30
CA VAL A 452 57.27 -41.89 -39.93
C VAL A 452 56.93 -41.68 -41.40
N ARG A 453 56.04 -40.73 -41.72
CA ARG A 453 55.62 -40.44 -43.09
C ARG A 453 56.80 -40.02 -43.97
N ASN A 454 57.63 -39.11 -43.51
CA ASN A 454 58.80 -38.62 -44.27
C ASN A 454 59.84 -39.72 -44.48
N ALA A 455 60.04 -40.57 -43.48
CA ALA A 455 60.97 -41.68 -43.56
C ALA A 455 60.49 -42.76 -44.55
N ILE A 456 59.20 -43.10 -44.56
CA ILE A 456 58.61 -44.00 -45.58
C ILE A 456 58.78 -43.41 -46.99
N VAL A 457 58.52 -42.11 -47.17
CA VAL A 457 58.72 -41.44 -48.48
C VAL A 457 60.20 -41.48 -48.89
N THR A 458 61.12 -41.19 -47.97
CA THR A 458 62.57 -41.22 -48.23
C THR A 458 63.04 -42.62 -48.63
N ALA A 459 62.59 -43.66 -47.92
CA ALA A 459 62.91 -45.05 -48.20
C ALA A 459 62.46 -45.49 -49.61
N ARG A 460 61.37 -44.91 -50.12
CA ARG A 460 60.85 -45.16 -51.47
C ARG A 460 61.62 -44.43 -52.57
N LEU A 461 62.11 -43.22 -52.28
CA LEU A 461 62.78 -42.36 -53.26
C LEU A 461 64.28 -42.66 -53.40
N ASP A 462 64.93 -43.13 -52.33
CA ASP A 462 66.37 -43.40 -52.30
C ASP A 462 66.66 -44.79 -51.68
N PRO A 463 66.91 -45.83 -52.51
CA PRO A 463 67.23 -47.18 -52.04
C PRO A 463 68.48 -47.25 -51.17
N SER A 464 69.44 -46.32 -51.33
CA SER A 464 70.67 -46.30 -50.53
C SER A 464 70.41 -45.91 -49.08
N ARG A 465 69.33 -45.17 -48.82
CA ARG A 465 68.92 -44.70 -47.49
C ARG A 465 67.77 -45.51 -46.90
N GLN A 466 67.32 -46.56 -47.58
CA GLN A 466 66.14 -47.34 -47.20
C GLN A 466 66.21 -47.89 -45.77
N VAL A 467 67.33 -48.50 -45.38
CA VAL A 467 67.52 -49.08 -44.04
C VAL A 467 67.45 -48.00 -42.96
N SER A 468 68.23 -46.92 -43.13
CA SER A 468 68.25 -45.80 -42.16
C SER A 468 66.90 -45.11 -42.05
N ALA A 469 66.17 -44.95 -43.17
CA ALA A 469 64.85 -44.36 -43.17
C ALA A 469 63.81 -45.30 -42.50
N LEU A 470 63.85 -46.61 -42.75
CA LEU A 470 62.97 -47.56 -42.06
C LEU A 470 63.24 -47.60 -40.54
N ASP A 471 64.48 -47.45 -40.09
CA ASP A 471 64.81 -47.32 -38.67
C ASP A 471 64.22 -46.05 -38.03
N ILE A 472 64.21 -44.92 -38.75
CA ILE A 472 63.54 -43.68 -38.29
C ILE A 472 62.03 -43.90 -38.19
N ALA A 473 61.43 -44.59 -39.16
CA ALA A 473 60.00 -44.94 -39.11
C ALA A 473 59.68 -45.88 -37.94
N GLY A 474 60.51 -46.88 -37.67
CA GLY A 474 60.37 -47.78 -36.52
C GLY A 474 60.38 -47.02 -35.20
N ARG A 475 61.39 -46.17 -34.98
CA ARG A 475 61.47 -45.34 -33.76
C ARG A 475 60.28 -44.39 -33.60
N GLY A 476 59.80 -43.80 -34.69
CA GLY A 476 58.62 -42.93 -34.68
C GLY A 476 57.32 -43.68 -34.34
N ALA A 477 57.18 -44.91 -34.84
CA ALA A 477 56.05 -45.78 -34.50
C ALA A 477 56.09 -46.22 -33.03
N ASP A 478 57.27 -46.59 -32.51
CA ASP A 478 57.44 -46.94 -31.10
C ASP A 478 57.14 -45.77 -30.17
N GLN A 479 57.49 -44.55 -30.58
CA GLN A 479 57.16 -43.34 -29.83
C GLN A 479 55.65 -43.05 -29.82
N LEU A 480 54.95 -43.25 -30.94
CA LEU A 480 53.49 -43.15 -31.01
C LEU A 480 52.81 -44.19 -30.10
N ALA A 481 53.30 -45.43 -30.09
CA ALA A 481 52.75 -46.49 -29.24
C ALA A 481 52.86 -46.11 -27.76
N ARG A 482 54.04 -45.66 -27.31
CA ARG A 482 54.23 -45.17 -25.93
C ARG A 482 53.29 -44.01 -25.58
N LEU A 483 53.18 -43.00 -26.46
CA LEU A 483 52.28 -41.85 -26.24
C LEU A 483 50.80 -42.26 -26.12
N VAL A 484 50.36 -43.25 -26.89
CA VAL A 484 48.99 -43.77 -26.83
C VAL A 484 48.76 -44.55 -25.53
N ASP A 485 49.73 -45.37 -25.12
CA ASP A 485 49.65 -46.11 -23.84
C ASP A 485 49.60 -45.13 -22.65
N ASP A 486 50.46 -44.12 -22.64
CA ASP A 486 50.47 -43.07 -21.61
C ASP A 486 49.11 -42.34 -21.55
N LEU A 487 48.51 -42.03 -22.70
CA LEU A 487 47.20 -41.39 -22.79
C LEU A 487 46.07 -42.28 -22.24
N LEU A 488 46.11 -43.57 -22.55
CA LEU A 488 45.13 -44.55 -22.06
C LEU A 488 45.23 -44.70 -20.53
N ASP A 489 46.44 -44.65 -19.98
CA ASP A 489 46.65 -44.71 -18.54
C ASP A 489 46.14 -43.43 -17.85
N VAL A 490 46.41 -42.24 -18.41
CA VAL A 490 45.84 -40.97 -17.90
C VAL A 490 44.31 -40.99 -17.93
N ALA A 491 43.70 -41.52 -18.99
CA ALA A 491 42.24 -41.64 -19.09
C ALA A 491 41.65 -42.63 -18.06
N ARG A 492 42.34 -43.75 -17.78
CA ARG A 492 41.94 -44.71 -16.74
C ARG A 492 42.06 -44.11 -15.34
N ILE A 493 43.11 -43.32 -15.08
CA ILE A 493 43.32 -42.59 -13.82
C ILE A 493 42.18 -41.60 -13.60
N THR A 494 41.90 -40.73 -14.57
CA THR A 494 40.88 -39.67 -14.42
C THR A 494 39.45 -40.21 -14.28
N GLN A 495 39.15 -41.40 -14.84
CA GLN A 495 37.86 -42.06 -14.65
C GLN A 495 37.75 -42.86 -13.34
N GLY A 496 38.81 -42.89 -12.52
CA GLY A 496 38.86 -43.70 -11.30
C GLY A 496 38.81 -45.21 -11.57
N ARG A 497 39.14 -45.65 -12.78
CA ARG A 497 39.04 -47.06 -13.23
C ARG A 497 40.37 -47.81 -13.18
N ILE A 498 41.35 -47.32 -12.43
CA ILE A 498 42.58 -48.07 -12.19
C ILE A 498 42.23 -49.27 -11.34
N THR A 499 42.09 -50.43 -11.98
CA THR A 499 41.99 -51.69 -11.27
C THR A 499 43.41 -52.19 -11.06
N LEU A 500 43.97 -51.88 -9.89
CA LEU A 500 45.27 -52.46 -9.50
C LEU A 500 45.09 -53.97 -9.39
N ARG A 501 45.72 -54.71 -10.30
CA ARG A 501 45.76 -56.16 -10.26
C ARG A 501 46.88 -56.57 -9.33
N THR A 502 46.54 -56.66 -8.04
CA THR A 502 47.53 -57.03 -7.05
C THR A 502 47.90 -58.51 -7.20
N GLN A 503 49.20 -58.78 -7.28
CA GLN A 503 49.73 -60.13 -7.29
C GLN A 503 51.03 -60.21 -6.47
N ARG A 504 51.27 -61.37 -5.85
CA ARG A 504 52.54 -61.60 -5.15
C ARG A 504 53.67 -61.74 -6.16
N LEU A 505 54.64 -60.84 -6.09
CA LEU A 505 55.80 -60.82 -6.96
C LEU A 505 57.08 -61.06 -6.14
N PRO A 506 58.00 -61.93 -6.61
CA PRO A 506 59.31 -62.08 -6.00
C PRO A 506 60.11 -60.77 -6.11
N ILE A 507 60.62 -60.27 -4.98
CA ILE A 507 61.43 -59.04 -4.93
C ILE A 507 62.66 -59.15 -5.83
N ALA A 508 63.26 -60.34 -5.91
CA ALA A 508 64.42 -60.60 -6.75
C ALA A 508 64.16 -60.21 -8.22
N THR A 509 63.02 -60.63 -8.78
CA THR A 509 62.66 -60.34 -10.17
C THR A 509 62.42 -58.85 -10.42
N ILE A 510 61.89 -58.13 -9.43
CA ILE A 510 61.67 -56.67 -9.53
C ILE A 510 63.02 -55.94 -9.51
N VAL A 511 63.90 -56.29 -8.59
CA VAL A 511 65.23 -55.67 -8.47
C VAL A 511 66.10 -55.99 -9.68
N GLU A 512 66.06 -57.21 -10.21
CA GLU A 512 66.77 -57.58 -11.44
C GLU A 512 66.33 -56.73 -12.63
N ARG A 513 65.01 -56.57 -12.84
CA ARG A 513 64.47 -55.71 -13.90
C ARG A 513 64.84 -54.25 -13.70
N ALA A 514 64.82 -53.76 -12.47
CA ALA A 514 65.22 -52.39 -12.15
C ALA A 514 66.70 -52.15 -12.48
N VAL A 515 67.58 -53.06 -12.06
CA VAL A 515 69.03 -53.00 -12.35
C VAL A 515 69.29 -53.06 -13.85
N GLU A 516 68.58 -53.91 -14.58
CA GLU A 516 68.70 -54.01 -16.03
C GLU A 516 68.26 -52.73 -16.75
N SER A 517 67.18 -52.09 -16.27
CA SER A 517 66.68 -50.82 -16.83
C SER A 517 67.68 -49.65 -16.73
N VAL A 518 68.59 -49.68 -15.75
CA VAL A 518 69.60 -48.63 -15.53
C VAL A 518 71.02 -49.05 -15.94
N ARG A 519 71.21 -50.29 -16.41
CA ARG A 519 72.53 -50.87 -16.71
C ARG A 519 73.31 -50.04 -17.72
N GLN A 520 72.66 -49.58 -18.79
CA GLN A 520 73.30 -48.74 -19.79
C GLN A 520 73.85 -47.42 -19.19
N LEU A 521 73.09 -46.74 -18.33
CA LEU A 521 73.52 -45.50 -17.67
C LEU A 521 74.67 -45.75 -16.67
N ILE A 522 74.69 -46.92 -16.04
CA ILE A 522 75.75 -47.34 -15.10
C ILE A 522 77.05 -47.60 -15.86
N ASP A 523 76.97 -48.30 -16.99
CA ASP A 523 78.11 -48.64 -17.83
C ASP A 523 78.71 -47.38 -18.49
N GLU A 524 77.86 -46.49 -19.01
CA GLU A 524 78.28 -45.19 -19.58
C GLU A 524 79.02 -44.31 -18.57
N ARG A 525 78.69 -44.42 -17.28
CA ARG A 525 79.29 -43.63 -16.20
C ARG A 525 80.34 -44.38 -15.38
N ALA A 526 80.69 -45.59 -15.80
CA ALA A 526 81.64 -46.48 -15.12
C ALA A 526 81.35 -46.66 -13.61
N HIS A 527 80.07 -46.78 -13.26
CA HIS A 527 79.64 -47.04 -11.89
C HIS A 527 79.56 -48.55 -11.61
N THR A 528 79.77 -48.94 -10.36
CA THR A 528 79.61 -50.31 -9.91
C THR A 528 78.37 -50.41 -9.03
N ILE A 529 77.37 -51.19 -9.45
CA ILE A 529 76.22 -51.55 -8.61
C ILE A 529 76.47 -52.89 -7.93
N SER A 530 76.27 -52.90 -6.61
CA SER A 530 76.22 -54.11 -5.79
C SER A 530 74.80 -54.28 -5.27
N VAL A 531 74.19 -55.42 -5.56
CA VAL A 531 72.84 -55.76 -5.10
C VAL A 531 72.94 -56.84 -4.03
N GLN A 532 72.34 -56.59 -2.87
CA GLN A 532 72.20 -57.58 -1.81
C GLN A 532 70.72 -57.90 -1.65
N LEU A 533 70.35 -59.15 -1.94
CA LEU A 533 68.99 -59.65 -1.77
C LEU A 533 68.92 -60.56 -0.53
N PRO A 534 67.78 -60.59 0.17
CA PRO A 534 67.58 -61.51 1.29
C PRO A 534 67.70 -62.98 0.83
N PRO A 535 68.22 -63.87 1.68
CA PRO A 535 68.46 -65.28 1.33
C PRO A 535 67.17 -66.14 1.25
N HIS A 536 66.02 -65.57 1.60
CA HIS A 536 64.72 -66.22 1.56
C HIS A 536 63.85 -65.56 0.48
N ASP A 537 62.87 -66.31 -0.03
CA ASP A 537 62.01 -65.90 -1.14
C ASP A 537 61.03 -64.79 -0.71
N ALA A 538 61.55 -63.56 -0.68
CA ALA A 538 60.82 -62.39 -0.23
C ALA A 538 59.90 -61.90 -1.35
N HIS A 539 58.61 -61.80 -1.02
CA HIS A 539 57.57 -61.37 -1.94
C HIS A 539 57.02 -60.02 -1.51
N VAL A 540 56.67 -59.18 -2.49
CA VAL A 540 55.87 -57.99 -2.28
C VAL A 540 54.50 -58.17 -2.92
N GLU A 541 53.50 -57.60 -2.28
CA GLU A 541 52.17 -57.44 -2.86
C GLU A 541 52.17 -56.12 -3.63
N GLY A 542 51.98 -56.19 -4.94
CA GLY A 542 52.03 -55.04 -5.84
C GLY A 542 51.01 -55.15 -6.95
#